data_AF-A0AAW0CI83-F1
#
_entry.id   AF-A0AAW0CI83-F1
#
_cell.length_a   1.000
_cell.length_b   1.000
_cell.length_c   1.000
_cell.angle_alpha   90.00
_cell.angle_beta   90.00
_cell.angle_gamma   90.00
#
_symmetry.space_group_name_H-M   'P 1'
#
loop_
_entity.id
_entity.type
_entity.pdbx_description
1 polymer ?
#
loop_
_entity_poly.entity_id
_entity_poly.type
_entity_poly.pdbx_seq_one_letter_code
_entity_poly.pdbx_strand_id
1 'polypeptide(L)'
;MDPEKIPPHPFERRRRVSTVSFILLALTALFLIWLGTPIASNLLYINSTRFPPRELFVNETDITLVANRSRVVQPLVGANDTFDIAVTVWQPTFWEEKRLARYEESTEEYPPLGEEEQKSLFFGRNATEEEEAEAARKSRAYLRWYKSASSYEKAIFSDIVFRGVRLSDTDLHANVSFQIPTQIYHEHPGNNYDLRASFVIIPRSPSLLDYYRNYTSWFPDAVNRPRFKSLPFPLEFPTQFHRRPHDKALDAFAITIPLLERHPVPSRCLLAEGDYRLWLDPEREEYLRKHPHVVTRTHLRVVREHRIFHLDRFTEMQDRLRNISCRALRPDHRISLNHCHKSFGRNGNWEVLLKLAVPDDDSDSHSEGEGKGGFHEESAYAPYMDVLHDVAGPKDVIPVPINREWWCKSPELGNFDNSSSSLSSENNPDSG
;
A
#
# COMPACT_ATOMS: atom_id res chain seq x y z
N MET A 1 53.88 4.89 -87.73
CA MET A 1 52.97 4.88 -86.57
C MET A 1 53.21 3.56 -85.85
N ASP A 2 54.06 3.59 -84.83
CA ASP A 2 54.35 2.44 -83.97
C ASP A 2 53.45 2.49 -82.72
N PRO A 3 52.87 1.37 -82.26
CA PRO A 3 52.00 1.35 -81.10
C PRO A 3 52.83 1.36 -79.80
N GLU A 4 52.60 2.41 -79.01
CA GLU A 4 53.17 2.66 -77.68
C GLU A 4 52.64 1.66 -76.66
N LYS A 5 53.55 0.91 -76.02
CA LYS A 5 53.24 -0.10 -74.99
C LYS A 5 52.81 0.57 -73.68
N ILE A 6 51.55 0.38 -73.30
CA ILE A 6 51.01 0.77 -71.99
C ILE A 6 51.61 -0.15 -70.90
N PRO A 7 52.19 0.39 -69.80
CA PRO A 7 52.71 -0.41 -68.70
C PRO A 7 51.59 -1.02 -67.84
N PRO A 8 51.75 -2.24 -67.30
CA PRO A 8 50.72 -2.89 -66.49
C PRO A 8 50.55 -2.20 -65.14
N HIS A 9 49.28 -2.00 -64.73
CA HIS A 9 48.91 -1.48 -63.42
C HIS A 9 49.45 -2.36 -62.28
N PRO A 10 49.97 -1.77 -61.19
CA PRO A 10 50.40 -2.53 -60.02
C PRO A 10 49.19 -3.20 -59.35
N PHE A 11 49.19 -4.54 -59.31
CA PHE A 11 48.21 -5.30 -58.55
C PHE A 11 48.32 -4.93 -57.07
N GLU A 12 47.25 -4.34 -56.52
CA GLU A 12 47.15 -4.04 -55.09
C GLU A 12 47.39 -5.31 -54.27
N ARG A 13 48.46 -5.29 -53.47
CA ARG A 13 48.87 -6.40 -52.61
C ARG A 13 47.79 -6.58 -51.55
N ARG A 14 46.89 -7.56 -51.75
CA ARG A 14 45.87 -7.98 -50.76
C ARG A 14 46.55 -8.13 -49.39
N ARG A 15 46.30 -7.19 -48.48
CA ARG A 15 46.74 -7.28 -47.08
C ARG A 15 46.13 -8.56 -46.52
N ARG A 16 46.99 -9.56 -46.24
CA ARG A 16 46.57 -10.77 -45.54
C ARG A 16 46.12 -10.33 -44.15
N VAL A 17 44.82 -10.26 -43.96
CA VAL A 17 44.23 -9.98 -42.66
C VAL A 17 44.65 -11.15 -41.75
N SER A 18 45.41 -10.83 -40.72
CA SER A 18 45.92 -11.82 -39.77
C SER A 18 44.73 -12.51 -39.09
N THR A 19 44.74 -13.84 -39.04
CA THR A 19 43.72 -14.66 -38.37
C THR A 19 43.53 -14.25 -36.91
N VAL A 20 44.59 -13.80 -36.24
CA VAL A 20 44.55 -13.26 -34.88
C VAL A 20 43.67 -11.99 -34.78
N SER A 21 43.71 -11.14 -35.82
CA SER A 21 42.87 -9.92 -35.86
C SER A 21 41.39 -10.26 -35.96
N PHE A 22 41.02 -11.32 -36.68
CA PHE A 22 39.64 -11.79 -36.74
C PHE A 22 39.17 -12.35 -35.40
N ILE A 23 40.02 -13.11 -34.70
CA ILE A 23 39.68 -13.66 -33.38
C ILE A 23 39.44 -12.54 -32.36
N LEU A 24 40.31 -11.51 -32.32
CA LEU A 24 40.13 -10.37 -31.42
C LEU A 24 38.87 -9.56 -31.73
N LEU A 25 38.55 -9.35 -33.01
CA LEU A 25 37.30 -8.69 -33.41
C LEU A 25 36.06 -9.52 -33.03
N ALA A 26 36.12 -10.85 -33.15
CA ALA A 26 35.03 -11.72 -32.73
C ALA A 26 34.82 -11.69 -31.21
N LEU A 27 35.89 -11.75 -30.41
CA LEU A 27 35.82 -11.70 -28.95
C LEU A 27 35.29 -10.35 -28.44
N THR A 28 35.75 -9.25 -29.03
CA THR A 28 35.24 -7.91 -28.69
C THR A 28 33.76 -7.75 -29.04
N ALA A 29 33.31 -8.26 -30.19
CA ALA A 29 31.89 -8.27 -30.55
C ALA A 29 31.05 -9.10 -29.57
N LEU A 30 31.52 -10.30 -29.20
CA LEU A 30 30.83 -11.14 -28.21
C LEU A 30 30.74 -10.46 -26.83
N PHE A 31 31.81 -9.80 -26.39
CA PHE A 31 31.82 -9.04 -25.14
C PHE A 31 30.83 -7.86 -25.17
N LEU A 32 30.78 -7.12 -26.27
CA LEU A 32 29.81 -6.03 -26.44
C LEU A 32 28.36 -6.53 -26.49
N ILE A 33 28.09 -7.70 -27.10
CA ILE A 33 26.76 -8.34 -27.06
C ILE A 33 26.44 -8.78 -25.63
N TRP A 34 27.38 -9.40 -24.93
CA TRP A 34 27.21 -9.87 -23.56
C TRP A 34 26.95 -8.72 -22.57
N LEU A 35 27.59 -7.56 -22.75
CA LEU A 35 27.30 -6.35 -21.97
C LEU A 35 26.04 -5.59 -22.45
N GLY A 36 25.80 -5.55 -23.77
CA GLY A 36 24.70 -4.80 -24.36
C GLY A 36 23.34 -5.45 -24.15
N THR A 37 23.27 -6.79 -24.14
CA THR A 37 22.02 -7.53 -23.93
C THR A 37 21.36 -7.29 -22.57
N PRO A 38 22.05 -7.32 -21.41
CA PRO A 38 21.43 -7.00 -20.13
C PRO A 38 21.04 -5.52 -20.04
N ILE A 39 21.84 -4.60 -20.60
CA ILE A 39 21.51 -3.17 -20.62
C ILE A 39 20.26 -2.93 -21.47
N ALA A 40 20.20 -3.47 -22.69
CA ALA A 40 19.05 -3.34 -23.58
C ALA A 40 17.80 -4.02 -23.01
N SER A 41 17.94 -5.22 -22.43
CA SER A 41 16.85 -5.93 -21.77
C SER A 41 16.32 -5.15 -20.56
N ASN A 42 17.21 -4.57 -19.75
CA ASN A 42 16.83 -3.75 -18.60
C ASN A 42 16.18 -2.44 -19.06
N LEU A 43 16.70 -1.77 -20.10
CA LEU A 43 16.07 -0.59 -20.69
C LEU A 43 14.68 -0.88 -21.28
N LEU A 44 14.51 -2.02 -21.99
CA LEU A 44 13.21 -2.45 -22.50
C LEU A 44 12.25 -2.79 -21.37
N TYR A 45 12.72 -3.48 -20.32
CA TYR A 45 11.95 -3.79 -19.13
C TYR A 45 11.53 -2.52 -18.40
N ILE A 46 12.44 -1.57 -18.21
CA ILE A 46 12.18 -0.26 -17.63
C ILE A 46 11.17 0.50 -18.49
N ASN A 47 11.29 0.48 -19.82
CA ASN A 47 10.38 1.22 -20.69
C ASN A 47 8.97 0.62 -20.68
N SER A 48 8.87 -0.72 -20.73
CA SER A 48 7.62 -1.45 -20.63
C SER A 48 6.94 -1.31 -19.26
N THR A 49 7.71 -1.02 -18.21
CA THR A 49 7.17 -0.79 -16.86
C THR A 49 7.00 0.70 -16.56
N ARG A 50 7.59 1.63 -17.31
CA ARG A 50 7.39 3.06 -17.05
C ARG A 50 6.18 3.64 -17.75
N PHE A 51 5.76 3.06 -18.86
CA PHE A 51 4.66 3.59 -19.65
C PHE A 51 3.50 2.60 -19.70
N PRO A 52 2.26 3.08 -19.48
CA PRO A 52 1.09 2.25 -19.71
C PRO A 52 1.06 1.80 -21.18
N PRO A 53 0.56 0.58 -21.49
CA PRO A 53 0.32 0.15 -22.86
C PRO A 53 -0.41 1.24 -23.65
N ARG A 54 0.11 1.59 -24.84
CA ARG A 54 -0.47 2.67 -25.66
C ARG A 54 -1.94 2.41 -26.03
N GLU A 55 -2.31 1.15 -26.13
CA GLU A 55 -3.66 0.67 -26.42
C GLU A 55 -4.69 1.00 -25.34
N LEU A 56 -4.25 1.44 -24.14
CA LEU A 56 -5.16 1.89 -23.09
C LEU A 56 -5.76 3.26 -23.38
N PHE A 57 -5.07 4.11 -24.15
CA PHE A 57 -5.43 5.51 -24.30
C PHE A 57 -6.39 5.73 -25.45
N VAL A 58 -7.35 6.62 -25.21
CA VAL A 58 -8.16 7.25 -26.25
C VAL A 58 -7.31 8.33 -26.93
N ASN A 59 -7.53 8.58 -28.23
CA ASN A 59 -6.79 9.62 -28.96
C ASN A 59 -7.13 11.02 -28.47
N GLU A 60 -8.38 11.22 -28.06
CA GLU A 60 -8.88 12.45 -27.45
C GLU A 60 -8.36 12.61 -26.02
N THR A 61 -7.86 13.81 -25.72
CA THR A 61 -7.37 14.17 -24.37
C THR A 61 -8.39 14.95 -23.56
N ASP A 62 -9.40 15.52 -24.22
CA ASP A 62 -10.47 16.30 -23.61
C ASP A 62 -11.77 15.48 -23.61
N ILE A 63 -12.38 15.34 -22.43
CA ILE A 63 -13.61 14.56 -22.22
C ILE A 63 -14.80 15.18 -22.94
N THR A 64 -14.77 16.50 -23.15
CA THR A 64 -15.84 17.21 -23.86
C THR A 64 -15.92 16.82 -25.34
N LEU A 65 -14.83 16.34 -25.91
CA LEU A 65 -14.75 15.90 -27.31
C LEU A 65 -15.11 14.41 -27.50
N VAL A 66 -15.27 13.66 -26.40
CA VAL A 66 -15.58 12.23 -26.46
C VAL A 66 -17.07 12.03 -26.70
N ALA A 67 -17.43 11.55 -27.89
CA ALA A 67 -18.82 11.35 -28.30
C ALA A 67 -19.61 10.38 -27.40
N ASN A 68 -18.94 9.45 -26.72
CA ASN A 68 -19.58 8.50 -25.80
C ASN A 68 -18.79 8.37 -24.49
N ARG A 69 -19.12 9.24 -23.52
CA ARG A 69 -18.47 9.28 -22.20
C ARG A 69 -18.62 8.00 -21.38
N SER A 70 -19.66 7.20 -21.63
CA SER A 70 -19.88 5.92 -20.93
C SER A 70 -18.87 4.82 -21.31
N ARG A 71 -18.09 5.01 -22.38
CA ARG A 71 -17.09 4.05 -22.87
C ARG A 71 -15.66 4.39 -22.50
N VAL A 72 -15.46 5.44 -21.71
CA VAL A 72 -14.13 5.91 -21.34
C VAL A 72 -13.98 6.05 -19.84
N VAL A 73 -12.73 6.15 -19.38
CA VAL A 73 -12.39 6.43 -18.00
C VAL A 73 -11.53 7.68 -17.97
N GLN A 74 -12.05 8.74 -17.34
CA GLN A 74 -11.35 10.02 -17.19
C GLN A 74 -10.57 10.09 -15.87
N PRO A 75 -9.57 10.98 -15.73
CA PRO A 75 -8.94 11.20 -14.43
C PRO A 75 -9.95 11.72 -13.39
N LEU A 76 -9.89 11.19 -12.17
CA LEU A 76 -10.67 11.73 -11.04
C LEU A 76 -10.22 13.15 -10.64
N VAL A 77 -8.94 13.44 -10.83
CA VAL A 77 -8.31 14.74 -10.61
C VAL A 77 -7.67 15.18 -11.93
N GLY A 78 -8.29 16.15 -12.60
CA GLY A 78 -7.79 16.73 -13.84
C GLY A 78 -6.53 17.57 -13.65
N ALA A 79 -5.97 18.06 -14.76
CA ALA A 79 -4.73 18.82 -14.76
C ALA A 79 -4.81 20.15 -13.97
N ASN A 80 -6.00 20.75 -13.92
CA ASN A 80 -6.26 22.03 -13.26
C ASN A 80 -6.94 21.89 -11.90
N ASP A 81 -7.38 20.68 -11.55
CA ASP A 81 -8.08 20.41 -10.31
C ASP A 81 -7.11 20.47 -9.13
N THR A 82 -7.66 20.81 -7.97
CA THR A 82 -6.90 20.87 -6.72
C THR A 82 -7.33 19.74 -5.79
N PHE A 83 -6.38 19.23 -5.02
CA PHE A 83 -6.63 18.20 -4.04
C PHE A 83 -5.80 18.46 -2.78
N ASP A 84 -6.23 17.83 -1.70
CA ASP A 84 -5.53 17.81 -0.43
C ASP A 84 -4.80 16.45 -0.29
N ILE A 85 -3.69 16.42 0.44
CA ILE A 85 -3.02 15.17 0.84
C ILE A 85 -3.08 15.07 2.36
N ALA A 86 -3.81 14.05 2.81
CA ALA A 86 -3.92 13.67 4.21
C ALA A 86 -2.82 12.69 4.61
N VAL A 87 -2.33 12.83 5.84
CA VAL A 87 -1.39 11.90 6.48
C VAL A 87 -2.01 11.38 7.75
N THR A 88 -1.91 10.08 7.99
CA THR A 88 -2.17 9.49 9.30
C THR A 88 -0.98 8.63 9.71
N VAL A 89 -0.46 8.85 10.92
CA VAL A 89 0.59 8.02 11.51
C VAL A 89 -0.05 7.04 12.48
N TRP A 90 0.22 5.76 12.26
CA TRP A 90 -0.33 4.65 13.02
C TRP A 90 0.75 3.98 13.85
N GLN A 91 0.36 3.57 15.05
CA GLN A 91 1.15 2.75 15.95
C GLN A 91 0.26 1.63 16.50
N PRO A 92 0.79 0.42 16.77
CA PRO A 92 0.00 -0.61 17.40
C PRO A 92 -0.42 -0.21 18.81
N THR A 93 -1.59 -0.69 19.24
CA THR A 93 -2.04 -0.60 20.63
C THR A 93 -1.20 -1.51 21.53
N PHE A 94 -1.08 -1.15 22.80
CA PHE A 94 -0.23 -1.88 23.74
C PHE A 94 -0.81 -3.29 24.02
N TRP A 95 0.04 -4.28 24.30
CA TRP A 95 -0.43 -5.68 24.45
C TRP A 95 -1.45 -5.87 25.58
N GLU A 96 -1.39 -5.07 26.64
CA GLU A 96 -2.43 -5.09 27.68
C GLU A 96 -3.75 -4.53 27.18
N GLU A 97 -3.75 -3.44 26.42
CA GLU A 97 -4.96 -2.97 25.72
C GLU A 97 -5.49 -4.06 24.78
N LYS A 98 -4.61 -4.82 24.10
CA LYS A 98 -5.02 -5.97 23.28
C LYS A 98 -5.60 -7.13 24.10
N ARG A 99 -5.14 -7.33 25.34
CA ARG A 99 -5.69 -8.34 26.24
C ARG A 99 -7.05 -7.91 26.77
N LEU A 100 -7.16 -6.66 27.20
CA LEU A 100 -8.41 -6.07 27.70
C LEU A 100 -9.46 -6.01 26.60
N ALA A 101 -9.11 -5.58 25.39
CA ALA A 101 -10.02 -5.57 24.25
C ALA A 101 -10.52 -6.98 23.90
N ARG A 102 -9.66 -8.00 23.96
CA ARG A 102 -10.08 -9.42 23.77
C ARG A 102 -11.01 -9.89 24.88
N TYR A 103 -10.77 -9.45 26.11
CA TYR A 103 -11.59 -9.81 27.26
C TYR A 103 -12.97 -9.16 27.18
N GLU A 104 -13.05 -7.86 26.90
CA GLU A 104 -14.30 -7.14 26.65
C GLU A 104 -15.07 -7.74 25.47
N GLU A 105 -14.39 -8.03 24.35
CA GLU A 105 -15.02 -8.66 23.18
C GLU A 105 -15.57 -10.06 23.48
N SER A 106 -14.97 -10.80 24.40
CA SER A 106 -15.48 -12.11 24.84
C SER A 106 -16.69 -11.99 25.78
N THR A 107 -16.89 -10.83 26.40
CA THR A 107 -17.92 -10.60 27.42
C THR A 107 -19.12 -9.83 26.85
N GLU A 108 -18.92 -9.05 25.78
CA GLU A 108 -19.97 -8.26 25.13
C GLU A 108 -20.84 -9.17 24.23
N GLU A 109 -21.99 -9.59 24.76
CA GLU A 109 -23.03 -10.26 23.97
C GLU A 109 -23.63 -9.24 22.99
N TYR A 110 -23.22 -9.32 21.73
CA TYR A 110 -23.62 -8.36 20.70
C TYR A 110 -25.14 -8.32 20.56
N PRO A 111 -25.79 -7.15 20.72
CA PRO A 111 -27.21 -7.02 20.41
C PRO A 111 -27.42 -7.38 18.92
N PRO A 112 -28.54 -8.03 18.58
CA PRO A 112 -28.84 -8.35 17.19
C PRO A 112 -28.81 -7.06 16.34
N LEU A 113 -28.17 -7.13 15.16
CA LEU A 113 -28.20 -6.07 14.15
C LEU A 113 -29.65 -5.60 13.96
N GLY A 114 -29.90 -4.30 13.97
CA GLY A 114 -31.24 -3.74 13.74
C GLY A 114 -31.79 -4.18 12.38
N GLU A 115 -33.12 -4.37 12.30
CA GLU A 115 -33.80 -4.86 11.08
C GLU A 115 -33.43 -4.08 9.81
N GLU A 116 -33.16 -2.78 9.90
CA GLU A 116 -32.82 -1.95 8.73
C GLU A 116 -31.44 -2.25 8.14
N GLU A 117 -30.42 -2.49 8.98
CA GLU A 117 -29.09 -2.86 8.49
C GLU A 117 -29.11 -4.26 7.86
N GLN A 118 -29.91 -5.17 8.43
CA GLN A 118 -30.15 -6.49 7.82
C GLN A 118 -30.82 -6.35 6.45
N LYS A 119 -31.88 -5.55 6.33
CA LYS A 119 -32.57 -5.30 5.05
C LYS A 119 -31.66 -4.63 4.00
N SER A 120 -30.72 -3.78 4.41
CA SER A 120 -29.77 -3.13 3.49
C SER A 120 -28.74 -4.07 2.87
N LEU A 121 -28.39 -5.17 3.56
CA LEU A 121 -27.49 -6.20 3.06
C LEU A 121 -28.15 -7.08 1.98
N PHE A 122 -29.48 -7.17 2.02
CA PHE A 122 -30.29 -7.90 1.06
C PHE A 122 -30.95 -6.93 0.08
N PHE A 123 -30.20 -6.48 -0.93
CA PHE A 123 -30.73 -5.67 -2.03
C PHE A 123 -31.86 -6.43 -2.77
N GLY A 124 -33.12 -6.17 -2.40
CA GLY A 124 -34.32 -6.35 -3.24
C GLY A 124 -34.67 -7.76 -3.71
N ARG A 125 -34.09 -8.82 -3.13
CA ARG A 125 -34.48 -10.22 -3.37
C ARG A 125 -35.10 -10.81 -2.10
N ASN A 126 -36.16 -11.59 -2.28
CA ASN A 126 -36.73 -12.44 -1.22
C ASN A 126 -35.70 -13.53 -0.90
N ALA A 127 -34.80 -13.26 0.06
CA ALA A 127 -33.85 -14.24 0.57
C ALA A 127 -34.60 -15.29 1.39
N THR A 128 -34.09 -16.53 1.40
CA THR A 128 -34.61 -17.55 2.31
C THR A 128 -34.12 -17.30 3.74
N GLU A 129 -34.84 -17.78 4.75
CA GLU A 129 -34.40 -17.69 6.16
C GLU A 129 -32.98 -18.25 6.36
N GLU A 130 -32.58 -19.25 5.56
CA GLU A 130 -31.24 -19.83 5.59
C GLU A 130 -30.18 -18.89 5.02
N GLU A 131 -30.47 -18.19 3.91
CA GLU A 131 -29.59 -17.15 3.34
C GLU A 131 -29.46 -15.95 4.29
N GLU A 132 -30.55 -15.56 4.96
CA GLU A 132 -30.56 -14.54 6.02
C GLU A 132 -29.69 -14.95 7.22
N ALA A 133 -29.86 -16.18 7.71
CA ALA A 133 -29.06 -16.71 8.81
C ALA A 133 -27.57 -16.82 8.44
N GLU A 134 -27.25 -17.26 7.22
CA GLU A 134 -25.87 -17.35 6.76
C GLU A 134 -25.23 -15.96 6.59
N ALA A 135 -25.95 -15.00 6.01
CA ALA A 135 -25.45 -13.63 5.89
C ALA A 135 -25.31 -12.95 7.25
N ALA A 136 -26.23 -13.19 8.19
CA ALA A 136 -26.12 -12.70 9.56
C ALA A 136 -24.89 -13.30 10.26
N ARG A 137 -24.62 -14.59 10.05
CA ARG A 137 -23.41 -15.26 10.58
C ARG A 137 -22.13 -14.71 9.95
N LYS A 138 -22.12 -14.49 8.62
CA LYS A 138 -21.01 -13.87 7.89
C LYS A 138 -20.82 -12.41 8.33
N SER A 139 -21.88 -11.66 8.55
CA SER A 139 -21.87 -10.27 9.02
C SER A 139 -21.34 -10.18 10.44
N ARG A 140 -21.76 -11.04 11.37
CA ARG A 140 -21.19 -11.12 12.72
C ARG A 140 -19.72 -11.51 12.70
N ALA A 141 -19.33 -12.48 11.88
CA ALA A 141 -17.92 -12.86 11.71
C ALA A 141 -17.10 -11.71 11.11
N TYR A 142 -17.66 -10.98 10.14
CA TYR A 142 -17.06 -9.80 9.53
C TYR A 142 -16.92 -8.65 10.52
N LEU A 143 -17.94 -8.36 11.34
CA LEU A 143 -17.88 -7.32 12.38
C LEU A 143 -16.86 -7.65 13.47
N ARG A 144 -16.81 -8.92 13.91
CA ARG A 144 -15.83 -9.41 14.88
C ARG A 144 -14.41 -9.32 14.31
N TRP A 145 -14.23 -9.69 13.05
CA TRP A 145 -12.95 -9.54 12.35
C TRP A 145 -12.58 -8.07 12.09
N TYR A 146 -13.54 -7.22 11.74
CA TYR A 146 -13.34 -5.80 11.50
C TYR A 146 -12.95 -5.08 12.80
N LYS A 147 -13.62 -5.40 13.92
CA LYS A 147 -13.24 -4.91 15.26
C LYS A 147 -11.86 -5.43 15.66
N SER A 148 -11.55 -6.71 15.46
CA SER A 148 -10.24 -7.25 15.87
C SER A 148 -9.11 -6.65 15.04
N ALA A 149 -9.21 -6.57 13.71
CA ALA A 149 -8.17 -5.95 12.90
C ALA A 149 -8.04 -4.43 13.09
N SER A 150 -9.16 -3.76 13.37
CA SER A 150 -9.23 -2.33 13.71
C SER A 150 -8.58 -1.98 15.04
N SER A 151 -8.71 -2.85 16.05
CA SER A 151 -8.39 -2.52 17.44
C SER A 151 -6.90 -2.55 17.74
N TYR A 152 -6.09 -3.05 16.81
CA TYR A 152 -4.65 -3.19 17.02
C TYR A 152 -3.83 -1.97 16.66
N GLU A 153 -4.40 -0.93 16.05
CA GLU A 153 -3.67 0.28 15.67
C GLU A 153 -4.40 1.54 16.13
N LYS A 154 -3.62 2.45 16.73
CA LYS A 154 -4.05 3.77 17.15
C LYS A 154 -3.36 4.81 16.26
N ALA A 155 -4.14 5.76 15.75
CA ALA A 155 -3.59 6.91 15.08
C ALA A 155 -2.98 7.85 16.14
N ILE A 156 -1.68 8.15 16.01
CA ILE A 156 -0.95 9.08 16.88
C ILE A 156 -0.81 10.47 16.26
N PHE A 157 -1.10 10.58 14.96
CA PHE A 157 -1.20 11.82 14.21
C PHE A 157 -2.16 11.64 13.03
N SER A 158 -2.96 12.65 12.70
CA SER A 158 -3.81 12.65 11.51
C SER A 158 -4.24 14.06 11.13
N ASP A 159 -3.80 14.54 9.98
CA ASP A 159 -4.16 15.85 9.44
C ASP A 159 -3.90 15.93 7.92
N ILE A 160 -4.31 17.03 7.29
CA ILE A 160 -4.01 17.40 5.91
C ILE A 160 -2.70 18.20 5.89
N VAL A 161 -1.66 17.62 5.30
CA VAL A 161 -0.30 18.20 5.28
C VAL A 161 -0.03 19.03 4.02
N PHE A 162 -0.75 18.75 2.93
CA PHE A 162 -0.74 19.56 1.72
C PHE A 162 -2.18 19.94 1.35
N ARG A 163 -2.45 21.23 1.18
CA ARG A 163 -3.79 21.75 0.88
C ARG A 163 -3.82 22.39 -0.49
N GLY A 164 -4.83 22.07 -1.30
CA GLY A 164 -5.11 22.72 -2.57
C GLY A 164 -3.99 22.56 -3.60
N VAL A 165 -3.25 21.45 -3.54
CA VAL A 165 -2.16 21.17 -4.49
C VAL A 165 -2.70 20.70 -5.83
N ARG A 166 -1.93 20.94 -6.89
CA ARG A 166 -2.22 20.50 -8.25
C ARG A 166 -1.24 19.42 -8.68
N LEU A 167 -1.58 18.65 -9.73
CA LEU A 167 -0.68 17.66 -10.33
C LEU A 167 0.58 18.28 -10.98
N SER A 168 0.58 19.60 -11.20
CA SER A 168 1.73 20.35 -11.71
C SER A 168 2.74 20.75 -10.64
N ASP A 169 2.34 20.72 -9.37
CA ASP A 169 3.18 21.23 -8.28
C ASP A 169 4.27 20.20 -7.97
N THR A 170 5.50 20.68 -7.78
CA THR A 170 6.66 19.85 -7.47
C THR A 170 7.39 20.37 -6.24
N ASP A 171 8.21 19.52 -5.62
CA ASP A 171 9.16 19.89 -4.56
C ASP A 171 8.53 20.61 -3.35
N LEU A 172 7.29 20.24 -3.03
CA LEU A 172 6.59 20.71 -1.84
C LEU A 172 7.10 19.99 -0.58
N HIS A 173 7.15 20.71 0.54
CA HIS A 173 7.61 20.20 1.82
C HIS A 173 6.59 20.46 2.93
N ALA A 174 6.42 19.47 3.81
CA ALA A 174 5.60 19.58 5.00
C ALA A 174 6.31 18.88 6.17
N ASN A 175 6.27 19.52 7.35
CA ASN A 175 6.83 18.96 8.58
C ASN A 175 5.69 18.40 9.43
N VAL A 176 5.80 17.13 9.81
CA VAL A 176 4.82 16.44 10.63
C VAL A 176 5.42 16.16 12.00
N SER A 177 4.83 16.72 13.05
CA SER A 177 5.29 16.54 14.43
C SER A 177 4.35 15.62 15.19
N PHE A 178 4.89 14.55 15.77
CA PHE A 178 4.13 13.59 16.56
C PHE A 178 5.03 12.93 17.61
N GLN A 179 4.42 12.35 18.65
CA GLN A 179 5.13 11.67 19.72
C GLN A 179 4.99 10.16 19.57
N ILE A 180 6.10 9.44 19.74
CA ILE A 180 6.15 7.98 19.61
C ILE A 180 6.33 7.37 21.01
N PRO A 181 5.29 6.73 21.58
CA PRO A 181 5.43 5.85 22.73
C PRO A 181 6.48 4.76 22.49
N THR A 182 7.58 4.79 23.25
CA THR A 182 8.71 3.87 23.03
C THR A 182 8.55 2.52 23.73
N GLN A 183 7.63 2.44 24.70
CA GLN A 183 7.37 1.25 25.52
C GLN A 183 7.10 0.00 24.67
N ILE A 184 6.36 0.17 23.57
CA ILE A 184 5.95 -0.93 22.68
C ILE A 184 7.17 -1.63 22.04
N TYR A 185 8.26 -0.90 21.81
CA TYR A 185 9.45 -1.44 21.14
C TYR A 185 10.41 -2.18 22.07
N HIS A 186 10.17 -2.15 23.39
CA HIS A 186 10.93 -2.90 24.39
C HIS A 186 10.52 -4.38 24.50
N GLU A 187 9.26 -4.70 24.21
CA GLU A 187 8.69 -6.01 24.51
C GLU A 187 8.63 -6.94 23.30
N HIS A 188 8.65 -6.36 22.09
CA HIS A 188 8.44 -7.12 20.87
C HIS A 188 9.54 -6.82 19.86
N PRO A 189 10.01 -7.84 19.12
CA PRO A 189 10.81 -7.60 17.94
C PRO A 189 10.12 -6.64 17.01
N GLY A 190 8.79 -6.69 16.93
CA GLY A 190 7.97 -5.77 16.16
C GLY A 190 8.13 -5.98 14.67
N ASN A 191 7.26 -5.36 13.88
CA ASN A 191 7.35 -5.25 12.43
C ASN A 191 7.84 -3.84 12.04
N ASN A 192 8.39 -3.67 10.84
CA ASN A 192 8.67 -2.35 10.27
C ASN A 192 7.38 -1.52 10.09
N TYR A 193 6.22 -2.17 10.03
CA TYR A 193 4.90 -1.54 9.99
C TYR A 193 4.31 -1.21 11.36
N ASP A 194 4.98 -1.52 12.48
CA ASP A 194 4.56 -1.09 13.82
C ASP A 194 4.68 0.42 14.03
N LEU A 195 5.30 1.14 13.11
CA LEU A 195 5.07 2.55 12.94
C LEU A 195 4.92 2.73 11.44
N ARG A 196 3.78 3.23 11.00
CA ARG A 196 3.52 3.42 9.58
C ARG A 196 2.80 4.72 9.34
N ALA A 197 3.10 5.36 8.21
CA ALA A 197 2.30 6.47 7.71
C ALA A 197 1.40 5.96 6.60
N SER A 198 0.18 6.46 6.56
CA SER A 198 -0.70 6.37 5.41
C SER A 198 -0.92 7.74 4.79
N PHE A 199 -0.99 7.76 3.47
CA PHE A 199 -1.20 8.95 2.67
C PHE A 199 -2.44 8.77 1.80
N VAL A 200 -3.31 9.78 1.80
CA VAL A 200 -4.59 9.75 1.07
C VAL A 200 -4.76 11.04 0.30
N ILE A 201 -5.06 10.95 -0.99
CA ILE A 201 -5.47 12.10 -1.80
C ILE A 201 -6.96 12.35 -1.61
N ILE A 202 -7.33 13.60 -1.36
CA ILE A 202 -8.71 14.03 -1.16
C ILE A 202 -9.01 15.14 -2.19
N PRO A 203 -9.71 14.84 -3.30
CA PRO A 203 -10.17 15.86 -4.23
C PRO A 203 -10.99 16.93 -3.50
N ARG A 204 -10.81 18.20 -3.86
CA ARG A 204 -11.56 19.30 -3.24
C ARG A 204 -12.84 19.56 -4.03
N SER A 205 -13.97 19.67 -3.34
CA SER A 205 -15.24 20.04 -3.96
C SER A 205 -15.19 21.47 -4.53
N PRO A 206 -15.83 21.74 -5.67
CA PRO A 206 -16.53 20.77 -6.51
C PRO A 206 -15.55 19.81 -7.21
N SER A 207 -15.83 18.52 -7.16
CA SER A 207 -15.03 17.46 -7.80
C SER A 207 -15.90 16.32 -8.32
N LEU A 208 -15.36 15.54 -9.25
CA LEU A 208 -16.01 14.32 -9.74
C LEU A 208 -16.35 13.33 -8.61
N LEU A 209 -15.58 13.36 -7.51
CA LEU A 209 -15.80 12.47 -6.38
C LEU A 209 -17.09 12.81 -5.60
N ASP A 210 -17.61 14.03 -5.72
CA ASP A 210 -18.88 14.44 -5.10
C ASP A 210 -20.07 13.64 -5.67
N TYR A 211 -19.90 13.07 -6.88
CA TYR A 211 -20.86 12.24 -7.59
C TYR A 211 -20.62 10.74 -7.42
N TYR A 212 -19.84 10.34 -6.42
CA TYR A 212 -19.47 8.95 -6.18
C TYR A 212 -20.68 8.02 -6.02
N ARG A 213 -20.66 6.88 -6.73
CA ARG A 213 -21.66 5.81 -6.61
C ARG A 213 -21.05 4.49 -6.13
N ASN A 214 -19.96 4.05 -6.76
CA ASN A 214 -19.27 2.80 -6.41
C ASN A 214 -17.81 2.82 -6.87
N TYR A 215 -16.99 1.85 -6.45
CA TYR A 215 -15.66 1.63 -7.00
C TYR A 215 -15.33 0.15 -7.16
N THR A 216 -14.39 -0.16 -8.04
CA THR A 216 -13.67 -1.43 -8.09
C THR A 216 -12.19 -1.19 -7.91
N SER A 217 -11.49 -2.18 -7.34
CA SER A 217 -10.07 -2.07 -7.03
C SER A 217 -9.32 -3.31 -7.50
N TRP A 218 -8.04 -3.13 -7.82
CA TRP A 218 -7.10 -4.23 -8.09
C TRP A 218 -6.87 -5.13 -6.88
N PHE A 219 -7.11 -4.61 -5.67
CA PHE A 219 -6.73 -5.29 -4.45
C PHE A 219 -7.89 -6.19 -3.98
N PRO A 220 -7.69 -7.52 -3.82
CA PRO A 220 -8.78 -8.46 -3.57
C PRO A 220 -9.52 -8.18 -2.25
N ASP A 221 -10.85 -8.34 -2.27
CA ASP A 221 -11.70 -8.08 -1.09
C ASP A 221 -11.44 -9.04 0.08
N ALA A 222 -10.88 -10.21 -0.22
CA ALA A 222 -10.48 -11.20 0.79
C ALA A 222 -9.26 -10.77 1.62
N VAL A 223 -8.51 -9.76 1.17
CA VAL A 223 -7.32 -9.29 1.89
C VAL A 223 -7.69 -8.16 2.82
N ASN A 224 -7.27 -8.29 4.08
CA ASN A 224 -7.43 -7.22 5.04
C ASN A 224 -6.57 -6.01 4.65
N ARG A 225 -7.22 -4.86 4.46
CA ARG A 225 -6.51 -3.60 4.25
C ARG A 225 -6.26 -2.94 5.59
N PRO A 226 -5.05 -2.42 5.82
CA PRO A 226 -4.82 -1.55 6.96
C PRO A 226 -5.69 -0.29 6.83
N ARG A 227 -5.88 0.42 7.93
CA ARG A 227 -6.57 1.72 7.91
C ARG A 227 -5.66 2.77 7.27
N PHE A 228 -6.23 3.61 6.39
CA PHE A 228 -5.49 4.70 5.76
C PHE A 228 -5.86 6.09 6.29
N LYS A 229 -7.03 6.24 6.93
CA LYS A 229 -7.43 7.45 7.65
C LYS A 229 -7.88 7.12 9.06
N SER A 230 -7.60 8.01 10.00
CA SER A 230 -8.21 7.94 11.34
C SER A 230 -9.72 8.13 11.22
N LEU A 231 -10.46 7.60 12.19
CA LEU A 231 -11.86 7.92 12.38
C LEU A 231 -12.00 8.38 13.82
N PRO A 232 -12.34 9.64 14.08
CA PRO A 232 -12.64 10.74 13.13
C PRO A 232 -11.41 11.26 12.36
N PHE A 233 -11.63 11.98 11.26
CA PHE A 233 -10.59 12.63 10.45
C PHE A 233 -10.92 14.11 10.18
N PRO A 234 -9.97 15.05 10.43
CA PRO A 234 -8.73 14.86 11.21
C PRO A 234 -9.01 14.49 12.67
N LEU A 235 -7.98 14.07 13.41
CA LEU A 235 -8.08 13.46 14.76
C LEU A 235 -8.81 14.32 15.80
N GLU A 236 -8.96 15.64 15.56
CA GLU A 236 -9.52 16.61 16.51
C GLU A 236 -11.05 16.74 16.48
N PHE A 237 -11.76 16.09 15.54
CA PHE A 237 -13.21 16.23 15.44
C PHE A 237 -13.95 15.23 16.34
N PRO A 238 -14.77 15.65 17.31
CA PRO A 238 -15.53 14.70 18.13
C PRO A 238 -16.64 14.02 17.31
N THR A 239 -16.95 12.78 17.69
CA THR A 239 -18.14 11.96 17.36
C THR A 239 -18.00 10.83 16.35
N GLN A 240 -18.89 9.85 16.57
CA GLN A 240 -18.95 8.49 16.05
C GLN A 240 -19.28 8.47 14.56
N PHE A 241 -18.31 8.84 13.72
CA PHE A 241 -18.53 8.78 12.28
C PHE A 241 -18.45 7.34 11.77
N HIS A 242 -19.60 6.85 11.31
CA HIS A 242 -19.66 5.66 10.47
C HIS A 242 -18.88 5.95 9.20
N ARG A 243 -17.99 5.01 8.84
CA ARG A 243 -17.18 5.10 7.64
C ARG A 243 -18.08 5.19 6.42
N ARG A 244 -18.06 6.32 5.72
CA ARG A 244 -18.92 6.52 4.55
C ARG A 244 -18.41 5.63 3.40
N PRO A 245 -19.27 5.20 2.47
CA PRO A 245 -18.83 4.50 1.27
C PRO A 245 -17.72 5.24 0.51
N HIS A 246 -17.79 6.57 0.50
CA HIS A 246 -16.78 7.47 -0.04
C HIS A 246 -15.38 7.27 0.60
N ASP A 247 -15.31 7.04 1.91
CA ASP A 247 -14.04 6.78 2.60
C ASP A 247 -13.41 5.45 2.19
N LYS A 248 -14.23 4.46 1.80
CA LYS A 248 -13.70 3.19 1.26
C LYS A 248 -13.09 3.39 -0.12
N ALA A 249 -13.71 4.24 -0.96
CA ALA A 249 -13.17 4.58 -2.27
C ALA A 249 -11.84 5.34 -2.17
N LEU A 250 -11.75 6.33 -1.27
CA LEU A 250 -10.50 7.07 -1.01
C LEU A 250 -9.37 6.14 -0.51
N ASP A 251 -9.69 5.26 0.42
CA ASP A 251 -8.75 4.27 0.93
C ASP A 251 -8.33 3.25 -0.15
N ALA A 252 -9.05 3.14 -1.27
CA ALA A 252 -8.75 2.16 -2.31
C ALA A 252 -7.49 2.50 -3.11
N PHE A 253 -7.13 3.78 -3.20
CA PHE A 253 -5.93 4.29 -3.88
C PHE A 253 -4.94 4.99 -2.93
N ALA A 254 -5.20 4.92 -1.63
CA ALA A 254 -4.26 5.31 -0.59
C ALA A 254 -3.01 4.43 -0.60
N ILE A 255 -1.94 4.92 0.02
CA ILE A 255 -0.72 4.15 0.25
C ILE A 255 -0.38 4.13 1.74
N THR A 256 0.34 3.10 2.15
CA THR A 256 0.94 3.00 3.48
C THR A 256 2.40 2.65 3.34
N ILE A 257 3.24 3.25 4.18
CA ILE A 257 4.67 2.97 4.24
C ILE A 257 5.12 2.71 5.67
N PRO A 258 6.15 1.88 5.88
CA PRO A 258 6.79 1.77 7.17
C PRO A 258 7.55 3.07 7.47
N LEU A 259 7.46 3.52 8.72
CA LEU A 259 8.30 4.58 9.29
C LEU A 259 9.38 4.00 10.23
N LEU A 260 9.48 2.67 10.34
CA LEU A 260 10.57 2.01 11.04
C LEU A 260 11.48 1.27 10.07
N GLU A 261 12.76 1.57 10.15
CA GLU A 261 13.83 0.75 9.60
C GLU A 261 14.59 0.06 10.73
N ARG A 262 15.24 -1.05 10.42
CA ARG A 262 16.04 -1.82 11.38
C ARG A 262 17.45 -1.92 10.88
N HIS A 263 18.37 -1.36 11.65
CA HIS A 263 19.78 -1.39 11.29
C HIS A 263 20.53 -2.34 12.22
N PRO A 264 21.51 -3.09 11.70
CA PRO A 264 22.35 -3.93 12.52
C PRO A 264 23.10 -3.06 13.54
N VAL A 265 23.12 -3.50 14.80
CA VAL A 265 23.89 -2.88 15.87
C VAL A 265 24.74 -3.93 16.57
N PRO A 266 25.95 -3.57 17.02
CA PRO A 266 26.72 -4.45 17.87
C PRO A 266 26.00 -4.63 19.21
N SER A 267 25.66 -5.87 19.54
CA SER A 267 25.09 -6.22 20.85
C SER A 267 26.19 -6.65 21.81
N ARG A 268 26.26 -6.00 22.98
CA ARG A 268 27.18 -6.37 24.06
C ARG A 268 26.85 -7.75 24.64
N CYS A 269 25.58 -8.15 24.57
CA CYS A 269 25.14 -9.47 25.00
C CYS A 269 25.78 -10.61 24.20
N LEU A 270 26.11 -10.38 22.93
CA LEU A 270 26.68 -11.41 22.04
C LEU A 270 28.20 -11.51 22.15
N LEU A 271 28.85 -10.59 22.88
CA LEU A 271 30.30 -10.55 23.07
C LEU A 271 30.74 -11.18 24.40
N ALA A 272 29.82 -11.48 25.31
CA ALA A 272 30.14 -12.23 26.51
C ALA A 272 30.47 -13.68 26.09
N GLU A 273 31.76 -14.03 26.12
CA GLU A 273 32.37 -15.31 25.69
C GLU A 273 31.92 -16.56 26.50
N GLY A 274 30.77 -16.51 27.18
CA GLY A 274 30.20 -17.62 27.95
C GLY A 274 29.12 -18.41 27.20
N ASP A 275 28.84 -19.62 27.68
CA ASP A 275 27.91 -20.65 27.17
C ASP A 275 26.42 -20.22 27.08
N TYR A 276 26.12 -18.94 27.27
CA TYR A 276 24.77 -18.36 27.25
C TYR A 276 24.15 -18.30 25.85
N ARG A 277 24.95 -18.48 24.79
CA ARG A 277 24.46 -18.55 23.40
C ARG A 277 23.50 -19.72 23.16
N LEU A 278 23.61 -20.80 23.95
CA LEU A 278 22.77 -21.99 23.80
C LEU A 278 21.30 -21.79 24.22
N TRP A 279 20.96 -20.66 24.88
CA TRP A 279 19.62 -20.46 25.47
C TRP A 279 18.81 -19.33 24.81
N LEU A 280 19.37 -18.60 23.86
CA LEU A 280 18.63 -17.56 23.15
C LEU A 280 17.92 -18.18 21.94
N ASP A 281 16.60 -18.05 21.93
CA ASP A 281 15.79 -18.27 20.73
C ASP A 281 16.35 -17.44 19.56
N PRO A 282 16.54 -18.02 18.36
CA PRO A 282 16.97 -17.29 17.16
C PRO A 282 16.22 -15.97 16.92
N GLU A 283 14.93 -15.91 17.24
CA GLU A 283 14.13 -14.67 17.11
C GLU A 283 14.64 -13.56 18.05
N ARG A 284 15.05 -13.93 19.28
CA ARG A 284 15.62 -13.00 20.26
C ARG A 284 17.04 -12.58 19.87
N GLU A 285 17.81 -13.46 19.25
CA GLU A 285 19.12 -13.07 18.75
C GLU A 285 19.00 -12.00 17.65
N GLU A 286 18.08 -12.19 16.69
CA GLU A 286 17.81 -11.17 15.66
C GLU A 286 17.34 -9.85 16.30
N TYR A 287 16.51 -9.93 17.34
CA TYR A 287 16.02 -8.77 18.08
C TYR A 287 17.14 -7.92 18.70
N LEU A 288 18.18 -8.55 19.23
CA LEU A 288 19.35 -7.88 19.81
C LEU A 288 20.33 -7.36 18.75
N ARG A 289 20.41 -8.03 17.60
CA ARG A 289 21.28 -7.64 16.49
C ARG A 289 20.78 -6.44 15.70
N LYS A 290 19.49 -6.09 15.81
CA LYS A 290 18.87 -5.02 15.03
C LYS A 290 18.22 -3.97 15.92
N HIS A 291 18.58 -2.71 15.72
CA HIS A 291 17.98 -1.59 16.43
C HIS A 291 16.97 -0.85 15.53
N PRO A 292 15.76 -0.55 16.04
CA PRO A 292 14.77 0.20 15.28
C PRO A 292 15.18 1.67 15.17
N HIS A 293 15.01 2.23 13.99
CA HIS A 293 15.20 3.64 13.70
C HIS A 293 13.94 4.18 13.02
N VAL A 294 13.52 5.37 13.43
CA VAL A 294 12.39 6.09 12.85
C VAL A 294 12.88 6.79 11.59
N VAL A 295 12.24 6.53 10.46
CA VAL A 295 12.43 7.27 9.22
C VAL A 295 11.76 8.63 9.36
N THR A 296 12.53 9.71 9.34
CA THR A 296 12.02 11.08 9.53
C THR A 296 11.75 11.80 8.21
N ARG A 297 12.14 11.22 7.08
CA ARG A 297 11.95 11.82 5.75
C ARG A 297 11.35 10.83 4.77
N THR A 298 10.28 11.23 4.12
CA THR A 298 9.58 10.45 3.08
C THR A 298 9.40 11.31 1.83
N HIS A 299 9.74 10.75 0.67
CA HIS A 299 9.51 11.39 -0.62
C HIS A 299 8.27 10.80 -1.29
N LEU A 300 7.18 11.56 -1.28
CA LEU A 300 5.94 11.19 -1.96
C LEU A 300 5.98 11.64 -3.41
N ARG A 301 5.42 10.81 -4.29
CA ARG A 301 5.19 11.14 -5.69
C ARG A 301 3.75 10.86 -6.05
N VAL A 302 3.06 11.86 -6.60
CA VAL A 302 1.77 11.69 -7.27
C VAL A 302 2.04 11.71 -8.78
N VAL A 303 1.56 10.69 -9.50
CA VAL A 303 1.79 10.60 -10.94
C VAL A 303 0.84 11.51 -11.68
N ARG A 304 1.42 12.40 -12.51
CA ARG A 304 0.68 13.26 -13.42
C ARG A 304 0.19 12.46 -14.64
N GLU A 305 -1.01 11.90 -14.52
CA GLU A 305 -1.73 11.28 -15.61
C GLU A 305 -3.07 11.99 -15.78
N HIS A 306 -3.35 12.45 -16.99
CA HIS A 306 -4.54 13.23 -17.32
C HIS A 306 -5.21 12.74 -18.61
N ARG A 307 -4.65 11.70 -19.24
CA ARG A 307 -5.20 11.13 -20.47
C ARG A 307 -6.41 10.26 -20.15
N ILE A 308 -7.26 10.09 -21.15
CA ILE A 308 -8.49 9.31 -21.05
C ILE A 308 -8.18 7.87 -21.46
N PHE A 309 -8.75 6.90 -20.73
CA PHE A 309 -8.62 5.48 -21.04
C PHE A 309 -9.87 4.91 -21.70
N HIS A 310 -9.70 3.87 -22.52
CA HIS A 310 -10.80 3.01 -22.95
C HIS A 310 -11.30 2.16 -21.77
N LEU A 311 -12.61 2.18 -21.49
CA LEU A 311 -13.19 1.51 -20.30
C LEU A 311 -13.03 -0.02 -20.32
N ASP A 312 -13.19 -0.65 -21.48
CA ASP A 312 -13.01 -2.09 -21.66
C ASP A 312 -11.56 -2.50 -21.39
N ARG A 313 -10.59 -1.78 -21.95
CA ARG A 313 -9.16 -2.03 -21.75
C ARG A 313 -8.71 -1.75 -20.32
N PHE A 314 -9.26 -0.71 -19.70
CA PHE A 314 -9.02 -0.42 -18.29
C PHE A 314 -9.48 -1.58 -17.41
N THR A 315 -10.70 -2.07 -17.64
CA THR A 315 -11.29 -3.17 -16.87
C THR A 315 -10.49 -4.46 -17.04
N GLU A 316 -10.10 -4.79 -18.28
CA GLU A 316 -9.24 -5.93 -18.59
C GLU A 316 -7.91 -5.88 -17.81
N MET A 317 -7.27 -4.71 -17.76
CA MET A 317 -6.02 -4.51 -17.02
C MET A 317 -6.22 -4.61 -15.51
N GLN A 318 -7.31 -4.05 -14.97
CA GLN A 318 -7.62 -4.12 -13.55
C GLN A 318 -7.92 -5.57 -13.11
N ASP A 319 -8.67 -6.33 -13.91
CA ASP A 319 -8.96 -7.74 -13.63
C ASP A 319 -7.70 -8.59 -13.69
N ARG A 320 -6.85 -8.35 -14.69
CA ARG A 320 -5.52 -8.97 -14.75
C ARG A 320 -4.72 -8.67 -13.50
N LEU A 321 -4.68 -7.41 -13.05
CA LEU A 321 -4.01 -7.04 -11.81
C LEU A 321 -4.57 -7.76 -10.61
N ARG A 322 -5.89 -7.80 -10.45
CA ARG A 322 -6.56 -8.47 -9.33
C ARG A 322 -6.17 -9.94 -9.24
N ASN A 323 -6.10 -10.61 -10.38
CA ASN A 323 -5.74 -12.01 -10.44
C ASN A 323 -4.27 -12.24 -10.04
N ILE A 324 -3.32 -11.45 -10.56
CA ILE A 324 -1.89 -11.67 -10.28
C ILE A 324 -1.43 -11.13 -8.91
N SER A 325 -2.26 -10.36 -8.23
CA SER A 325 -1.88 -9.63 -7.02
C SER A 325 -2.07 -10.45 -5.76
N CYS A 326 -1.28 -10.14 -4.72
CA CYS A 326 -1.40 -10.75 -3.39
C CYS A 326 -1.32 -12.30 -3.38
N ARG A 327 -0.76 -12.92 -4.43
CA ARG A 327 -0.74 -14.38 -4.70
C ARG A 327 -2.11 -15.03 -4.94
N ALA A 328 -3.12 -14.29 -5.41
CA ALA A 328 -4.46 -14.83 -5.64
C ALA A 328 -4.53 -16.02 -6.64
N LEU A 329 -3.56 -16.16 -7.57
CA LEU A 329 -3.54 -17.27 -8.54
C LEU A 329 -3.19 -18.66 -7.98
N ARG A 330 -2.74 -18.78 -6.73
CA ARG A 330 -2.34 -20.09 -6.16
C ARG A 330 -3.40 -20.58 -5.18
N PRO A 331 -4.16 -21.66 -5.49
CA PRO A 331 -5.25 -22.13 -4.63
C PRO A 331 -4.75 -22.55 -3.23
N ASP A 332 -3.51 -23.01 -3.12
CA ASP A 332 -2.95 -23.49 -1.86
C ASP A 332 -2.33 -22.38 -0.98
N HIS A 333 -2.24 -21.15 -1.48
CA HIS A 333 -1.57 -20.06 -0.76
C HIS A 333 -2.59 -19.13 -0.11
N ARG A 334 -2.41 -18.88 1.19
CA ARG A 334 -3.17 -17.84 1.89
C ARG A 334 -2.81 -16.47 1.31
N ILE A 335 -3.83 -15.76 0.83
CA ILE A 335 -3.69 -14.39 0.35
C ILE A 335 -3.16 -13.54 1.51
N SER A 336 -2.09 -12.79 1.28
CA SER A 336 -1.41 -12.04 2.34
C SER A 336 -0.98 -10.68 1.84
N LEU A 337 -1.18 -9.67 2.70
CA LEU A 337 -0.81 -8.27 2.45
C LEU A 337 0.66 -8.11 2.07
N ASN A 338 1.54 -8.95 2.63
CA ASN A 338 2.99 -8.94 2.37
C ASN A 338 3.33 -9.26 0.90
N HIS A 339 2.38 -9.85 0.15
CA HIS A 339 2.54 -10.15 -1.27
C HIS A 339 1.80 -9.16 -2.19
N CYS A 340 1.14 -8.16 -1.63
CA CYS A 340 0.45 -7.10 -2.38
C CYS A 340 1.43 -5.98 -2.74
N HIS A 341 2.46 -6.31 -3.53
CA HIS A 341 3.44 -5.32 -3.96
C HIS A 341 2.82 -4.35 -4.96
N LYS A 342 2.75 -3.06 -4.58
CA LYS A 342 2.32 -1.94 -5.42
C LYS A 342 3.55 -1.27 -6.04
N SER A 343 3.54 -1.07 -7.35
CA SER A 343 4.53 -0.23 -8.04
C SER A 343 3.92 0.39 -9.29
N PHE A 344 4.37 1.57 -9.69
CA PHE A 344 3.73 2.28 -10.81
C PHE A 344 3.72 1.44 -12.08
N GLY A 345 4.82 0.76 -12.36
CA GLY A 345 4.92 -0.04 -13.57
C GLY A 345 4.11 -1.32 -13.62
N ARG A 346 3.61 -1.75 -12.47
CA ARG A 346 2.68 -2.87 -12.39
C ARG A 346 1.24 -2.37 -12.31
N ASN A 347 0.97 -1.49 -11.36
CA ASN A 347 -0.38 -1.08 -10.97
C ASN A 347 -0.91 0.10 -11.80
N GLY A 348 -0.06 1.10 -12.06
CA GLY A 348 -0.40 2.32 -12.76
C GLY A 348 -1.65 3.05 -12.23
N ASN A 349 -2.17 3.98 -13.03
CA ASN A 349 -3.43 4.67 -12.73
C ASN A 349 -4.68 3.78 -12.92
N TRP A 350 -4.52 2.52 -13.36
CA TRP A 350 -5.64 1.58 -13.56
C TRP A 350 -5.94 0.72 -12.32
N GLU A 351 -5.44 1.12 -11.16
CA GLU A 351 -5.60 0.38 -9.92
C GLU A 351 -7.01 0.49 -9.31
N VAL A 352 -7.71 1.60 -9.53
CA VAL A 352 -9.05 1.87 -9.00
C VAL A 352 -9.92 2.50 -10.08
N LEU A 353 -11.11 1.93 -10.28
CA LEU A 353 -12.16 2.47 -11.14
C LEU A 353 -13.28 2.99 -10.24
N LEU A 354 -13.65 4.26 -10.40
CA LEU A 354 -14.78 4.87 -9.73
C LEU A 354 -15.93 4.98 -10.73
N LYS A 355 -17.14 4.66 -10.27
CA LYS A 355 -18.39 4.88 -10.98
C LYS A 355 -19.09 6.08 -10.36
N LEU A 356 -19.49 7.02 -11.21
CA LEU A 356 -20.02 8.32 -10.82
C LEU A 356 -21.44 8.48 -11.40
N ALA A 357 -22.31 9.19 -10.68
CA ALA A 357 -23.64 9.60 -11.16
C ALA A 357 -23.65 11.11 -11.34
N VAL A 358 -23.25 11.57 -12.52
CA VAL A 358 -23.08 12.99 -12.83
C VAL A 358 -24.40 13.55 -13.35
N PRO A 359 -24.87 14.71 -12.87
CA PRO A 359 -26.05 15.38 -13.41
C PRO A 359 -25.88 15.68 -14.90
N ASP A 360 -26.94 15.54 -15.68
CA ASP A 360 -26.96 16.03 -17.06
C ASP A 360 -26.84 17.56 -17.05
N ASP A 361 -25.99 18.13 -17.93
CA ASP A 361 -25.91 19.58 -18.12
C ASP A 361 -27.23 20.06 -18.75
N ASP A 362 -28.19 20.45 -17.91
CA ASP A 362 -29.54 20.89 -18.31
C ASP A 362 -29.54 22.16 -19.20
N SER A 363 -28.38 22.69 -19.58
CA SER A 363 -28.24 23.97 -20.28
C SER A 363 -28.82 24.01 -21.71
N ASP A 364 -29.04 22.87 -22.36
CA ASP A 364 -29.50 22.82 -23.76
C ASP A 364 -30.93 22.30 -23.96
N SER A 365 -31.63 21.90 -22.89
CA SER A 365 -33.00 21.38 -23.04
C SER A 365 -34.05 22.42 -22.65
N HIS A 366 -34.48 23.19 -23.66
CA HIS A 366 -35.71 24.01 -23.62
C HIS A 366 -37.01 23.17 -23.49
N SER A 367 -36.92 21.91 -23.06
CA SER A 367 -38.09 21.09 -22.76
C SER A 367 -38.68 21.50 -21.42
N GLU A 368 -39.70 22.35 -21.46
CA GLU A 368 -40.55 22.79 -20.34
C GLU A 368 -41.40 21.65 -19.70
N GLY A 369 -40.86 20.43 -19.63
CA GLY A 369 -41.48 19.30 -18.95
C GLY A 369 -40.89 19.13 -17.56
N GLU A 370 -41.72 19.18 -16.52
CA GLU A 370 -41.35 18.98 -15.11
C GLU A 370 -40.37 17.81 -14.88
N GLY A 371 -39.10 18.15 -14.65
CA GLY A 371 -38.58 18.09 -13.28
C GLY A 371 -37.97 16.78 -12.80
N LYS A 372 -37.27 16.03 -13.64
CA LYS A 372 -36.27 15.06 -13.18
C LYS A 372 -34.93 15.37 -13.82
N GLY A 373 -34.07 16.09 -13.09
CA GLY A 373 -32.66 16.22 -13.45
C GLY A 373 -32.09 14.82 -13.69
N GLY A 374 -31.73 14.56 -14.94
CA GLY A 374 -31.17 13.28 -15.33
C GLY A 374 -29.78 13.11 -14.70
N PHE A 375 -29.41 11.86 -14.43
CA PHE A 375 -28.04 11.52 -14.08
C PHE A 375 -27.54 10.51 -15.11
N HIS A 376 -26.35 10.75 -15.64
CA HIS A 376 -25.64 9.77 -16.46
C HIS A 376 -24.49 9.13 -15.68
N GLU A 377 -24.15 7.90 -16.04
CA GLU A 377 -23.03 7.18 -15.44
C GLU A 377 -21.73 7.57 -16.14
N GLU A 378 -20.79 8.11 -15.38
CA GLU A 378 -19.41 8.34 -15.82
C GLU A 378 -18.45 7.44 -15.04
N SER A 379 -17.29 7.17 -15.64
CA SER A 379 -16.22 6.39 -15.00
C SER A 379 -14.97 7.23 -14.84
N ALA A 380 -14.35 7.18 -13.66
CA ALA A 380 -13.10 7.88 -13.37
C ALA A 380 -12.04 6.96 -12.77
N TYR A 381 -10.77 7.25 -13.00
CA TYR A 381 -9.65 6.53 -12.38
C TYR A 381 -8.99 7.39 -11.31
N ALA A 382 -8.55 6.74 -10.23
CA ALA A 382 -7.89 7.44 -9.14
C ALA A 382 -6.47 7.91 -9.50
N PRO A 383 -5.98 9.02 -8.91
CA PRO A 383 -4.58 9.41 -9.03
C PRO A 383 -3.68 8.32 -8.42
N TYR A 384 -2.58 8.01 -9.10
CA TYR A 384 -1.60 7.07 -8.58
C TYR A 384 -0.59 7.78 -7.67
N MET A 385 -0.45 7.29 -6.44
CA MET A 385 0.56 7.73 -5.49
C MET A 385 1.56 6.63 -5.18
N ASP A 386 2.82 7.03 -5.00
CA ASP A 386 3.95 6.15 -4.68
C ASP A 386 4.94 6.84 -3.76
N VAL A 387 5.87 6.07 -3.20
CA VAL A 387 7.01 6.59 -2.45
C VAL A 387 8.28 6.29 -3.21
N LEU A 388 9.14 7.31 -3.32
CA LEU A 388 10.46 7.13 -3.90
C LEU A 388 11.38 6.52 -2.84
N HIS A 389 11.62 5.23 -2.98
CA HIS A 389 12.70 4.54 -2.29
C HIS A 389 14.03 4.95 -2.95
N ASP A 390 15.07 5.19 -2.15
CA ASP A 390 16.44 5.49 -2.62
C ASP A 390 16.68 6.87 -3.26
N VAL A 391 15.92 7.91 -2.86
CA VAL A 391 16.25 9.29 -3.26
C VAL A 391 17.59 9.72 -2.64
N ALA A 392 18.44 10.36 -3.43
CA ALA A 392 19.75 10.85 -3.00
C ALA A 392 19.62 11.85 -1.84
N GLY A 393 20.11 11.45 -0.67
CA GLY A 393 20.12 12.20 0.58
C GLY A 393 20.39 11.24 1.74
N PRO A 394 20.91 11.71 2.89
CA PRO A 394 20.92 10.87 4.07
C PRO A 394 19.49 10.39 4.33
N LYS A 395 19.32 9.08 4.52
CA LYS A 395 18.10 8.56 5.15
C LYS A 395 18.08 9.18 6.54
N ASP A 396 17.36 10.28 6.71
CA ASP A 396 17.24 10.92 8.01
C ASP A 396 16.50 9.92 8.91
N VAL A 397 17.26 9.16 9.69
CA VAL A 397 16.78 8.11 10.58
C VAL A 397 17.21 8.44 12.00
N ILE A 398 16.30 8.30 12.95
CA ILE A 398 16.56 8.56 14.37
C ILE A 398 16.42 7.24 15.15
N PRO A 399 17.44 6.79 15.90
CA PRO A 399 17.32 5.58 16.70
C PRO A 399 16.22 5.76 17.76
N VAL A 400 15.35 4.76 17.91
CA VAL A 400 14.34 4.78 18.98
C VAL A 400 15.08 4.62 20.31
N PRO A 401 14.89 5.48 21.32
CA PRO A 401 15.68 5.46 22.55
C PRO A 401 15.25 4.31 23.47
N ILE A 402 15.60 3.08 23.10
CA ILE A 402 15.32 1.85 23.83
C ILE A 402 16.62 1.12 24.15
N ASN A 403 16.71 0.61 25.38
CA ASN A 403 17.76 -0.34 25.75
C ASN A 403 17.18 -1.75 25.72
N ARG A 404 17.72 -2.61 24.85
CA ARG A 404 17.34 -4.03 24.74
C ARG A 404 18.30 -4.97 25.46
N GLU A 405 19.42 -4.44 25.98
CA GLU A 405 20.47 -5.24 26.63
C GLU A 405 20.28 -5.40 28.14
N TRP A 406 19.17 -4.91 28.70
CA TRP A 406 18.95 -4.98 30.15
C TRP A 406 18.85 -6.42 30.67
N TRP A 407 18.46 -7.37 29.83
CA TRP A 407 18.26 -8.78 30.23
C TRP A 407 19.59 -9.48 30.49
N CYS A 408 20.65 -9.03 29.82
CA CYS A 408 21.98 -9.60 29.93
C CYS A 408 22.73 -9.14 31.19
N LYS A 409 22.16 -8.18 31.94
CA LYS A 409 22.77 -7.60 33.14
C LYS A 409 22.28 -8.21 34.46
N SER A 410 21.28 -9.10 34.46
CA SER A 410 20.81 -9.79 35.67
C SER A 410 20.97 -11.31 35.58
N PRO A 411 22.17 -11.85 35.87
CA PRO A 411 22.33 -13.26 36.22
C PRO A 411 21.64 -13.60 37.56
N GLU A 412 21.41 -12.61 38.44
CA GLU A 412 21.03 -12.84 39.85
C GLU A 412 19.55 -13.17 40.09
N LEU A 413 18.67 -13.04 39.08
CA LEU A 413 17.23 -13.37 39.20
C LEU A 413 16.87 -14.76 38.64
N GLY A 414 17.87 -15.54 38.21
CA GLY A 414 17.69 -16.92 37.72
C GLY A 414 17.38 -17.96 38.79
N ASN A 415 17.50 -17.63 40.09
CA ASN A 415 16.95 -18.44 41.17
C ASN A 415 15.51 -17.99 41.49
N PHE A 416 14.62 -18.06 40.49
CA PHE A 416 13.21 -18.28 40.79
C PHE A 416 13.08 -19.76 41.14
N ASP A 417 13.44 -20.09 42.38
CA ASP A 417 13.18 -21.41 42.93
C ASP A 417 11.69 -21.70 42.78
N ASN A 418 11.36 -22.79 42.08
CA ASN A 418 10.03 -23.40 42.03
C ASN A 418 9.61 -23.99 43.41
N SER A 419 10.02 -23.38 44.52
CA SER A 419 9.80 -23.85 45.89
C SER A 419 8.68 -23.06 46.59
N SER A 420 7.53 -22.90 45.93
CA SER A 420 6.32 -22.43 46.64
C SER A 420 5.05 -23.05 46.08
N SER A 421 4.87 -24.36 46.29
CA SER A 421 3.53 -24.96 46.43
C SER A 421 3.59 -26.27 47.22
N SER A 422 4.05 -26.20 48.47
CA SER A 422 3.58 -27.10 49.53
C SER A 422 2.82 -26.24 50.54
N LEU A 423 1.57 -25.90 50.22
CA LEU A 423 0.62 -25.50 51.25
C LEU A 423 0.35 -26.75 52.10
N SER A 424 1.00 -26.83 53.25
CA SER A 424 0.61 -27.73 54.33
C SER A 424 -0.78 -27.32 54.83
N SER A 425 -1.75 -28.20 54.67
CA SER A 425 -3.03 -28.13 55.37
C SER A 425 -2.79 -28.46 56.85
N GLU A 426 -2.77 -27.45 57.70
CA GLU A 426 -2.93 -27.64 59.14
C GLU A 426 -4.41 -27.41 59.48
N ASN A 427 -5.18 -28.50 59.41
CA ASN A 427 -6.51 -28.58 59.99
C ASN A 427 -6.34 -28.74 61.50
N ASN A 428 -6.80 -27.76 62.26
CA ASN A 428 -6.99 -27.87 63.70
C ASN A 428 -8.47 -27.61 63.99
N PRO A 429 -9.28 -28.63 64.31
CA PRO A 429 -10.59 -28.43 64.92
C PRO A 429 -10.49 -28.64 66.44
N ASP A 430 -10.84 -27.58 67.16
CA ASP A 430 -11.19 -27.60 68.57
C ASP A 430 -12.22 -28.70 68.88
N SER A 431 -11.94 -29.50 69.90
CA SER A 431 -12.92 -30.36 70.56
C SER A 431 -13.49 -29.64 71.79
N GLY A 432 -14.71 -29.15 71.60
CA GLY A 432 -15.73 -28.98 72.64
C GLY A 432 -16.87 -29.96 72.39
#